data_AF-A0A661T679-F1
#
_entry.id   AF-A0A661T679-F1
#
_cell.length_a   1.000
_cell.length_b   1.000
_cell.length_c   1.000
_cell.angle_alpha   90.00
_cell.angle_beta   90.00
_cell.angle_gamma   90.00
#
_symmetry.space_group_name_H-M   'P 1'
#
loop_
_entity.id
_entity.type
_entity.pdbx_description
1 polymer ?
#
loop_
_entity_poly.entity_id
_entity_poly.type
_entity_poly.pdbx_seq_one_letter_code
_entity_poly.pdbx_strand_id
1 'polypeptide(L)' 'MKEHAMIIDSYFQSCFESSSIGPKMDFIKNPYAIIALGGYGRSEQCIHSDVDLLFLFQKHVPPAADQ' A
#
# COMPACT_ATOMS: atom_id res chain seq x y z
N MET A 1 17.61 9.47 -3.05
CA MET A 1 17.04 8.11 -2.94
C MET A 1 16.01 8.03 -1.81
N LYS A 2 16.38 8.24 -0.54
CA LYS A 2 15.39 8.22 0.58
C LYS A 2 14.21 9.18 0.40
N GLU A 3 14.44 10.37 -0.16
CA GLU A 3 13.38 11.36 -0.40
C GLU A 3 12.25 10.86 -1.31
N HIS A 4 12.56 10.05 -2.34
CA HIS A 4 11.54 9.53 -3.23
C HIS A 4 10.65 8.49 -2.55
N ALA A 5 11.23 7.61 -1.73
CA ALA A 5 10.47 6.66 -0.93
C ALA A 5 9.53 7.38 0.06
N MET A 6 9.99 8.45 0.71
CA MET A 6 9.15 9.23 1.64
C MET A 6 7.99 9.95 0.96
N ILE A 7 8.18 10.44 -0.28
CA ILE A 7 7.09 11.04 -1.05
C ILE A 7 6.01 9.99 -1.35
N ILE A 8 6.43 8.77 -1.69
CA ILE A 8 5.53 7.66 -1.95
C ILE A 8 4.82 7.21 -0.66
N ASP A 9 5.52 7.14 0.47
CA ASP A 9 4.91 6.87 1.79
C ASP A 9 3.79 7.87 2.09
N SER A 10 4.09 9.16 1.91
CA SER A 10 3.14 10.25 2.16
C SER A 10 1.92 10.17 1.23
N TYR A 11 2.15 9.78 -0.04
CA TYR A 11 1.07 9.54 -1.00
C TYR A 11 0.16 8.41 -0.55
N PHE A 12 0.71 7.24 -0.18
CA PHE A 12 -0.11 6.11 0.26
C PHE A 12 -0.87 6.39 1.56
N GLN A 13 -0.25 7.08 2.51
CA GLN A 13 -0.93 7.51 3.74
C GLN A 13 -2.13 8.43 3.42
N SER A 14 -1.91 9.44 2.59
CA SER A 14 -2.97 10.38 2.18
C SER A 14 -4.12 9.67 1.43
N CYS A 15 -3.78 8.73 0.55
CA CYS A 15 -4.76 7.91 -0.15
C CYS A 15 -5.52 6.99 0.80
N PHE A 16 -4.83 6.36 1.75
CA PHE A 16 -5.48 5.47 2.72
C PHE A 16 -6.47 6.22 3.61
N GLU A 17 -6.10 7.41 4.09
CA GLU A 17 -6.96 8.25 4.93
C GLU A 17 -8.22 8.75 4.21
N SER A 18 -8.10 9.08 2.92
CA SER A 18 -9.21 9.64 2.14
C SER A 18 -10.07 8.59 1.40
N SER A 19 -9.60 7.35 1.30
CA SER A 19 -10.22 6.34 0.44
C SER A 19 -11.42 5.64 1.10
N SER A 20 -12.53 5.59 0.36
CA SER A 20 -13.70 4.76 0.72
C SER A 20 -13.47 3.25 0.55
N ILE A 21 -12.34 2.84 -0.04
CA ILE A 21 -12.03 1.43 -0.30
C ILE A 21 -11.71 0.69 1.00
N GLY A 22 -11.01 1.31 1.95
CA GLY A 22 -10.72 0.69 3.25
C GLY A 22 -11.98 0.16 3.93
N PRO A 23 -13.01 1.01 4.16
CA PRO A 23 -14.31 0.57 4.67
C PRO A 23 -14.99 -0.51 3.82
N LYS A 24 -14.92 -0.43 2.47
CA LYS A 24 -15.49 -1.44 1.58
C LYS A 24 -14.79 -2.80 1.67
N MET A 25 -13.50 -2.82 2.02
CA MET A 25 -12.73 -4.04 2.29
C MET A 25 -12.97 -4.60 3.71
N ASP A 26 -13.85 -3.98 4.52
CA ASP A 26 -14.12 -4.33 5.92
C ASP A 26 -12.81 -4.51 6.73
N PHE A 27 -11.90 -3.53 6.62
CA PHE A 27 -10.56 -3.58 7.22
C PHE A 27 -10.58 -3.72 8.76
N ILE A 28 -11.72 -3.46 9.41
CA ILE A 28 -11.92 -3.72 10.84
C ILE A 28 -12.01 -5.22 11.10
N LYS A 29 -12.81 -5.96 10.33
CA LYS A 29 -12.97 -7.41 10.51
C LYS A 29 -11.90 -8.23 9.82
N ASN A 30 -11.28 -7.70 8.78
CA ASN A 30 -10.15 -8.31 8.08
C ASN A 30 -9.04 -7.27 7.88
N PRO A 31 -8.28 -6.95 8.95
CA PRO A 31 -7.15 -6.04 8.85
C PRO A 31 -6.16 -6.46 7.77
N TYR A 32 -5.53 -5.47 7.16
CA TYR A 32 -4.49 -5.71 6.17
C TYR A 32 -3.35 -4.70 6.32
N ALA A 33 -2.18 -5.11 5.82
CA ALA A 33 -1.01 -4.27 5.72
C ALA A 33 -0.66 -4.03 4.24
N ILE A 34 -0.18 -2.82 3.94
CA ILE A 34 0.45 -2.49 2.66
C ILE A 34 1.96 -2.55 2.89
N ILE A 35 2.64 -3.43 2.17
CA ILE A 35 4.07 -3.69 2.35
C ILE A 35 4.82 -3.21 1.12
N ALA A 36 5.75 -2.28 1.33
CA ALA A 36 6.68 -1.83 0.31
C ALA A 36 7.66 -2.97 -0.04
N LEU A 37 7.76 -3.29 -1.33
CA LEU A 37 8.70 -4.28 -1.85
C LEU A 37 9.78 -3.62 -2.71
N GLY A 38 10.74 -4.42 -3.18
CA GLY A 38 11.72 -3.96 -4.16
C GLY A 38 12.57 -2.77 -3.70
N GLY A 39 12.86 -1.86 -4.64
CA GLY A 39 13.62 -0.63 -4.38
C GLY A 39 12.90 0.32 -3.42
N TYR A 40 11.57 0.35 -3.45
CA TYR A 40 10.76 1.13 -2.53
C TYR A 40 10.97 0.67 -1.08
N GLY A 41 10.84 -0.64 -0.83
CA GLY A 41 11.03 -1.23 0.50
C GLY A 41 12.45 -1.06 1.07
N ARG A 42 13.48 -0.98 0.21
CA ARG A 42 14.87 -0.68 0.62
C ARG A 42 15.19 0.82 0.70
N SER A 43 14.23 1.70 0.45
CA SER A 43 14.43 3.15 0.36
C SER A 43 15.41 3.60 -0.74
N GLU A 44 15.53 2.80 -1.79
CA GLU A 44 16.38 3.00 -2.97
C GLU A 44 15.55 3.43 -4.19
N GLN A 45 14.33 3.94 -3.98
CA GLN A 45 13.42 4.29 -5.06
C GLN A 45 14.01 5.38 -5.98
N CYS A 46 13.84 5.17 -7.29
CA CYS A 46 14.15 6.14 -8.34
C CYS A 46 12.86 6.61 -9.05
N ILE A 47 12.92 7.79 -9.67
CA ILE A 47 11.77 8.46 -10.30
C ILE A 47 11.07 7.63 -11.39
N HIS A 48 11.83 6.79 -12.10
CA HIS A 48 11.32 5.96 -13.20
C HIS A 48 11.26 4.47 -12.84
N SER A 49 11.44 4.13 -11.56
CA SER A 49 11.29 2.76 -11.09
C SER A 49 9.83 2.46 -10.83
N ASP A 50 9.44 1.22 -11.12
CA ASP A 50 8.16 0.67 -10.66
C ASP A 50 8.06 0.72 -9.13
N VAL A 51 6.83 0.67 -8.63
CA VAL A 51 6.53 0.63 -7.19
C VAL A 51 5.88 -0.72 -6.90
N ASP A 52 6.67 -1.62 -6.33
CA ASP A 52 6.21 -2.95 -5.95
C ASP A 52 5.53 -2.91 -4.57
N LEU A 53 4.29 -3.39 -4.49
CA LEU A 53 3.51 -3.47 -3.26
C LEU A 53 2.95 -4.87 -3.04
N LEU A 54 2.85 -5.26 -1.77
CA LEU A 54 2.09 -6.42 -1.34
C LEU A 54 1.01 -6.01 -0.35
N PHE A 55 -0.22 -6.41 -0.63
CA PHE A 55 -1.33 -6.33 0.30
C PHE A 55 -1.45 -7.65 1.07
N LEU A 56 -1.17 -7.61 2.37
CA LEU A 56 -1.26 -8.78 3.24
C LEU A 56 -2.50 -8.70 4.11
N PHE A 57 -3.49 -9.56 3.83
CA PHE A 57 -4.73 -9.65 4.60
C PHE A 57 -4.59 -10.69 5.72
N GLN A 58 -5.12 -10.38 6.90
CA GLN A 58 -5.02 -11.27 8.06
C GLN A 58 -5.78 -12.58 7.86
N LYS A 59 -6.93 -12.57 7.18
CA LYS A 59 -7.82 -13.75 7.05
C LYS A 59 -7.89 -14.30 5.63
N HIS A 60 -8.31 -13.48 4.69
CA HIS A 60 -8.49 -13.86 3.27
C HIS A 60 -8.41 -12.62 2.38
N VAL A 61 -8.15 -12.82 1.09
CA VAL A 61 -8.26 -11.74 0.10
C VAL A 61 -9.75 -11.43 -0.10
N PRO A 62 -10.22 -10.20 0.16
CA PRO A 62 -11.63 -9.86 0.02
C PRO A 62 -12.03 -9.86 -1.46
N PRO A 63 -13.26 -10.25 -1.83
CA PRO A 63 -13.72 -10.20 -3.21
C PRO A 63 -13.62 -8.81 -3.87
N ALA A 64 -13.67 -7.75 -3.06
CA ALA A 64 -13.51 -6.37 -3.52
C ALA A 64 -12.06 -6.03 -3.96
N ALA A 65 -11.08 -6.91 -3.71
CA ALA A 65 -9.70 -6.72 -4.16
C ALA A 65 -9.43 -7.27 -5.58
N ASP A 66 -10.34 -8.09 -6.12
CA ASP A 66 -10.20 -8.73 -7.45
C ASP A 66 -10.99 -7.99 -8.56
N GLN A 67 -11.40 -6.73 -8.33
CA GLN A 67 -12.23 -5.96 -9.27
C GLN A 67 -11.43 -5.21 -10.34
#